data_AF-A0A839P7V4-F1
#
_entry.id   AF-A0A839P7V4-F1
#
_cell.length_a   1.000
_cell.length_b   1.000
_cell.length_c   1.000
_cell.angle_alpha   90.00
_cell.angle_beta   90.00
_cell.angle_gamma   90.00
#
_symmetry.space_group_name_H-M   'P 1'
#
loop_
_entity.id
_entity.type
_entity.pdbx_description
1 polymer ?
#
loop_
_entity_poly.entity_id
_entity_poly.type
_entity_poly.pdbx_seq_one_letter_code
_entity_poly.pdbx_strand_id
1 'polypeptide(L)'
;MIDFQHEAGRLAAFIDRADREEMAAVQSDLLRIALERPDPAGRAGALDEVQAALSDRIRPDGMSPLQQAFYVAVLSMIERTKEAVTKAPARQD
;
A
#
# COMPACT_ATOMS: atom_id res chain seq x y z
N MET A 1 12.85 -7.12 11.27
CA MET A 1 12.09 -6.00 10.68
C MET A 1 12.02 -6.29 9.20
N ILE A 2 10.84 -6.60 8.67
CA ILE A 2 10.67 -6.81 7.23
C ILE A 2 10.70 -5.42 6.62
N ASP A 3 11.60 -5.18 5.68
CA ASP A 3 11.72 -3.88 5.04
C ASP A 3 10.88 -3.89 3.76
N PHE A 4 9.81 -3.10 3.74
CA PHE A 4 8.88 -2.98 2.62
C PHE A 4 9.39 -2.06 1.50
N GLN A 5 10.71 -1.77 1.44
CA GLN A 5 11.31 -0.99 0.35
C GLN A 5 10.93 -1.53 -1.03
N HIS A 6 10.90 -2.84 -1.23
CA HIS A 6 10.62 -3.42 -2.54
C HIS A 6 9.16 -3.14 -2.97
N GLU A 7 8.21 -3.38 -2.07
CA GLU A 7 6.78 -3.06 -2.24
C GLU A 7 6.56 -1.57 -2.49
N ALA A 8 7.17 -0.71 -1.67
CA ALA A 8 7.12 0.73 -1.84
C ALA A 8 7.69 1.18 -3.20
N GLY A 9 8.70 0.47 -3.73
CA GLY A 9 9.25 0.74 -5.06
C GLY A 9 8.30 0.41 -6.19
N ARG A 10 7.57 -0.71 -6.07
CA ARG A 10 6.53 -1.05 -7.05
C ARG A 10 5.40 -0.03 -7.04
N LEU A 11 4.96 0.40 -5.85
CA LEU A 11 3.93 1.42 -5.71
C LEU A 11 4.39 2.78 -6.26
N ALA A 12 5.62 3.19 -6.00
CA ALA A 12 6.20 4.41 -6.57
C ALA A 12 6.27 4.33 -8.11
N ALA A 13 6.74 3.21 -8.67
CA ALA A 13 6.78 3.01 -10.11
C ALA A 13 5.39 2.98 -10.77
N PHE A 14 4.38 2.48 -10.06
CA PHE A 14 2.98 2.57 -10.48
C PHE A 14 2.49 4.02 -10.50
N ILE A 15 2.76 4.79 -9.44
CA ILE A 15 2.41 6.21 -9.35
C ILE A 15 3.08 7.01 -10.46
N ASP A 16 4.37 6.75 -10.72
CA ASP A 16 5.14 7.42 -11.77
C ASP A 16 4.54 7.19 -13.17
N ARG A 17 4.08 5.96 -13.44
CA ARG A 17 3.40 5.59 -14.69
C ARG A 17 1.99 6.15 -14.79
N ALA A 18 1.32 6.35 -13.65
CA ALA A 18 -0.04 6.85 -13.53
C ALA A 18 -1.05 6.10 -14.43
N ASP A 19 -0.90 4.78 -14.51
CA ASP A 19 -1.74 3.90 -15.32
C ASP A 19 -2.91 3.35 -14.49
N ARG A 20 -4.13 3.63 -14.95
CA ARG A 20 -5.35 3.18 -14.26
C ARG A 20 -5.53 1.67 -14.32
N GLU A 21 -5.06 1.01 -15.38
CA GLU A 21 -5.26 -0.44 -15.57
C GLU A 21 -4.54 -1.26 -14.50
N GLU A 22 -3.49 -0.69 -13.91
CA GLU A 22 -2.71 -1.33 -12.85
C GLU A 22 -3.28 -1.14 -11.43
N MET A 23 -4.35 -0.35 -11.25
CA MET A 23 -4.99 -0.12 -9.93
C MET A 23 -5.44 -1.42 -9.25
N ALA A 24 -5.94 -2.38 -10.04
CA ALA A 24 -6.37 -3.67 -9.52
C ALA A 24 -5.19 -4.48 -8.94
N ALA A 25 -4.02 -4.41 -9.59
CA ALA A 25 -2.82 -5.09 -9.12
C ALA A 25 -2.32 -4.49 -7.80
N VAL A 26 -2.38 -3.16 -7.64
CA VAL A 26 -2.06 -2.49 -6.37
C VAL A 26 -2.97 -3.00 -5.24
N GLN A 27 -4.28 -3.08 -5.47
CA GLN A 27 -5.21 -3.58 -4.46
C GLN A 27 -4.93 -5.03 -4.07
N SER A 28 -4.62 -5.89 -5.05
CA SER A 28 -4.26 -7.29 -4.81
C SER A 28 -2.97 -7.42 -4.00
N ASP A 29 -1.95 -6.60 -4.30
CA ASP A 29 -0.69 -6.59 -3.57
C ASP A 29 -0.86 -6.16 -2.12
N LEU A 30 -1.64 -5.10 -1.85
CA LEU A 30 -1.93 -4.63 -0.49
C LEU A 30 -2.64 -5.70 0.34
N LEU A 31 -3.62 -6.40 -0.25
CA LEU A 31 -4.32 -7.50 0.42
C LEU A 31 -3.37 -8.66 0.71
N ARG A 32 -2.50 -9.03 -0.23
CA ARG A 32 -1.50 -10.09 -0.03
C ARG A 32 -0.58 -9.75 1.14
N ILE A 33 0.02 -8.56 1.14
CA ILE A 33 0.93 -8.09 2.19
C ILE A 33 0.26 -8.16 3.56
N ALA A 34 -0.98 -7.68 3.67
CA ALA A 34 -1.72 -7.75 4.92
C ALA A 34 -1.94 -9.21 5.33
N LEU A 35 -2.50 -10.04 4.46
CA LEU A 35 -2.91 -11.41 4.78
C LEU A 35 -1.75 -12.39 5.01
N GLU A 36 -0.50 -12.02 4.71
CA GLU A 36 0.70 -12.71 5.19
C GLU A 36 0.87 -12.63 6.72
N ARG A 37 0.12 -11.75 7.40
CA ARG A 37 0.07 -11.64 8.86
C ARG A 37 -1.18 -12.33 9.40
N PRO A 38 -1.04 -13.24 10.39
CA PRO A 38 -2.15 -14.06 10.86
C PRO A 38 -3.18 -13.26 11.67
N ASP A 39 -2.72 -12.24 12.42
CA ASP A 39 -3.52 -11.47 13.35
C ASP A 39 -3.84 -10.04 12.83
N PRO A 40 -4.96 -9.44 13.27
CA PRO A 40 -5.35 -8.09 12.87
C PRO A 40 -4.31 -6.99 13.13
N ALA A 41 -3.55 -7.05 14.23
CA ALA A 41 -2.58 -6.02 14.57
C ALA A 41 -1.35 -6.11 13.64
N GLY A 42 -0.88 -7.31 13.35
CA GLY A 42 0.18 -7.56 12.37
C GLY A 42 -0.21 -7.10 10.96
N ARG A 43 -1.46 -7.35 10.54
CA ARG A 43 -2.00 -6.87 9.25
C ARG A 43 -1.97 -5.35 9.13
N ALA A 44 -2.41 -4.65 10.18
CA ALA A 44 -2.37 -3.19 10.23
C ALA A 44 -0.93 -2.67 10.19
N GLY A 45 -0.06 -3.22 11.04
CA GLY A 45 1.34 -2.83 11.10
C GLY A 45 2.07 -3.00 9.78
N ALA A 46 1.81 -4.09 9.05
CA ALA A 46 2.40 -4.30 7.73
C ALA A 46 1.99 -3.19 6.72
N LEU A 47 0.74 -2.76 6.75
CA LEU A 47 0.26 -1.69 5.87
C LEU A 47 0.78 -0.31 6.29
N ASP A 48 0.91 -0.05 7.59
CA ASP A 48 1.53 1.18 8.10
C ASP A 48 3.02 1.25 7.69
N GLU A 49 3.75 0.14 7.75
CA GLU A 49 5.15 0.06 7.32
C GLU A 49 5.29 0.27 5.80
N VAL A 50 4.39 -0.29 4.98
CA VAL A 50 4.34 -0.02 3.53
C VAL A 50 4.07 1.45 3.25
N GLN A 51 3.13 2.07 3.96
CA GLN A 51 2.80 3.49 3.80
C GLN A 51 3.99 4.37 4.16
N ALA A 52 4.68 4.07 5.26
CA ALA A 52 5.88 4.79 5.68
C ALA A 52 6.98 4.67 4.63
N ALA A 53 7.29 3.46 4.16
CA ALA A 53 8.29 3.23 3.13
C ALA A 53 7.95 3.92 1.80
N LEU A 54 6.67 3.99 1.42
CA LEU A 54 6.23 4.74 0.24
C LEU A 54 6.41 6.26 0.42
N SER A 55 6.04 6.77 1.59
CA SER A 55 6.15 8.19 1.94
C SER A 55 7.60 8.67 1.96
N ASP A 56 8.52 7.84 2.47
CA ASP A 56 9.95 8.14 2.49
C ASP A 56 10.56 8.25 1.08
N ARG A 57 9.98 7.55 0.10
CA ARG A 57 10.47 7.54 -1.28
C ARG A 57 9.89 8.66 -2.14
N ILE A 58 8.65 9.05 -1.89
CA ILE A 58 7.95 10.02 -2.74
C ILE A 58 8.26 11.45 -2.32
N ARG A 59 8.66 12.26 -3.30
CA ARG A 59 8.84 13.72 -3.18
C ARG A 59 7.69 14.41 -3.93
N PRO A 60 6.67 14.94 -3.24
CA PRO A 60 5.47 15.50 -3.89
C PRO A 60 5.78 16.69 -4.82
N ASP A 61 6.81 17.46 -4.50
CA ASP A 61 7.16 18.71 -5.20
C ASP A 61 7.60 18.49 -6.67
N GLY A 62 7.95 17.25 -7.05
CA GLY A 62 8.34 16.89 -8.42
C GLY A 62 7.24 16.22 -9.25
N MET A 63 6.06 15.99 -8.66
CA MET A 63 5.00 15.21 -9.31
C MET A 63 4.10 16.07 -10.19
N SER A 64 3.73 15.54 -11.36
CA SER A 64 2.61 16.08 -12.14
C SER A 64 1.28 15.93 -11.38
N PRO A 65 0.25 16.75 -11.71
CA PRO A 65 -1.06 16.64 -11.06
C PRO A 65 -1.69 15.24 -11.16
N LEU A 66 -1.44 14.52 -12.27
CA LEU A 66 -1.92 13.16 -12.44
C LEU A 66 -1.22 12.18 -11.48
N GLN A 67 0.11 12.27 -11.37
CA GLN A 67 0.89 11.45 -10.42
C GLN A 67 0.47 11.75 -8.96
N GLN A 68 0.19 13.00 -8.62
CA GLN A 68 -0.34 13.36 -7.30
C GLN A 68 -1.70 12.72 -7.04
N ALA A 69 -2.60 12.70 -8.02
CA ALA A 69 -3.90 12.04 -7.88
C ALA A 69 -3.75 10.53 -7.67
N PHE A 70 -2.81 9.88 -8.38
CA PHE A 70 -2.49 8.48 -8.18
C PHE A 70 -1.85 8.22 -6.81
N TYR A 71 -0.95 9.09 -6.35
CA TYR A 71 -0.36 8.98 -5.02
C TYR A 71 -1.44 9.02 -3.93
N VAL A 72 -2.34 10.00 -3.98
CA VAL A 72 -3.48 10.10 -3.04
C VAL A 72 -4.38 8.87 -3.12
N ALA A 73 -4.65 8.37 -4.32
CA ALA A 73 -5.44 7.15 -4.51
C ALA A 73 -4.79 5.93 -3.85
N VAL A 74 -3.47 5.74 -4.02
CA VAL A 74 -2.72 4.66 -3.38
C VAL A 74 -2.76 4.78 -1.86
N LEU A 75 -2.55 5.97 -1.30
CA LEU A 75 -2.67 6.20 0.15
C LEU A 75 -4.07 5.81 0.66
N SER A 76 -5.11 6.26 -0.04
CA SER A 76 -6.50 5.92 0.29
C SER A 76 -6.78 4.41 0.20
N MET A 77 -6.16 3.72 -0.76
CA MET A 77 -6.28 2.26 -0.90
C MET A 77 -5.59 1.53 0.26
N ILE A 78 -4.43 2.00 0.70
CA ILE A 78 -3.73 1.45 1.87
C ILE A 78 -4.62 1.60 3.11
N GLU A 79 -5.16 2.80 3.37
CA GLU A 79 -6.03 3.06 4.51
C GLU A 79 -7.29 2.19 4.50
N ARG A 80 -8.00 2.13 3.36
CA ARG A 80 -9.20 1.28 3.23
C ARG A 80 -8.89 -0.20 3.38
N THR A 81 -7.76 -0.66 2.85
CA THR A 81 -7.33 -2.04 3.01
C THR A 81 -7.05 -2.33 4.48
N LYS A 82 -6.38 -1.42 5.20
CA LYS A 82 -6.12 -1.51 6.64
C LYS A 82 -7.41 -1.63 7.44
N GLU A 83 -8.39 -0.79 7.16
CA GLU A 83 -9.70 -0.88 7.82
C GLU A 83 -10.42 -2.20 7.55
N ALA A 84 -10.31 -2.73 6.33
CA ALA A 84 -10.96 -3.98 5.96
C ALA A 84 -10.32 -5.19 6.66
N VAL A 85 -9.00 -5.28 6.65
CA VAL A 85 -8.26 -6.45 7.16
C VAL A 85 -8.16 -6.51 8.69
N THR A 86 -8.31 -5.37 9.36
CA THR A 86 -8.36 -5.27 10.83
C THR A 86 -9.71 -5.71 11.41
N LYS A 87 -10.79 -5.58 10.63
CA LYS A 87 -12.12 -6.07 10.99
C LYS A 87 -12.32 -7.55 10.66
N ALA A 88 -11.46 -8.12 9.80
CA ALA A 88 -11.52 -9.53 9.43
C ALA A 88 -10.99 -10.42 10.58
N PRO A 89 -11.63 -11.58 10.83
CA PRO A 89 -11.18 -12.50 11.88
C PRO A 89 -9.73 -12.95 11.66
N ALA A 90 -9.04 -13.28 12.76
CA ALA A 90 -7.72 -13.89 12.72
C ALA A 90 -7.78 -15.21 11.96
N ARG A 91 -6.74 -15.52 11.19
CA ARG A 91 -6.65 -16.80 10.50
C ARG A 91 -6.38 -17.87 11.56
N GLN A 92 -7.24 -18.88 11.66
CA GLN A 92 -6.98 -20.07 12.47
C GLN A 92 -6.10 -20.98 11.62
N ASP A 93 -4.80 -21.04 11.93
CA ASP A 93 -3.88 -22.02 11.35
C ASP A 93 -4.09 -23.41 11.98
#